data_AF-A0A955WFC6-F1
#
_entry.id   AF-A0A955WFC6-F1
#
_cell.length_a   1.000
_cell.length_b   1.000
_cell.length_c   1.000
_cell.angle_alpha   90.00
_cell.angle_beta   90.00
_cell.angle_gamma   90.00
#
_symmetry.space_group_name_H-M   'P 1'
#
loop_
_entity.id
_entity.type
_entity.pdbx_description
1 polymer ?
#
loop_
_entity_poly.entity_id
_entity_poly.type
_entity_poly.pdbx_seq_one_letter_code
_entity_poly.pdbx_strand_id
1 'polypeptide(L)'
;MRLFSSKVPQLTHEIVEALIENELVEVLPANVKEVELDVESVLKEYLRAERQLTEEAKDLAHTRGLDYSAHQKIKRQLAERRKFGLYEDSIGYIANQIIETLLHTRHVEEIFGEDRDLRAAIAPVLRRHMSNQDAIDAEVRKHIKNLQEGTQEWEIRYQQTLDRLRRLRGEE
;
A
#
# COMPACT_ATOMS: atom_id res chain seq x y z
N MET A 1 -9.98 3.17 3.62
CA MET A 1 -8.57 3.46 3.31
C MET A 1 -8.07 2.36 2.40
N ARG A 2 -7.40 2.71 1.31
CA ARG A 2 -6.92 1.74 0.32
C ARG A 2 -5.55 2.16 -0.18
N LEU A 3 -4.64 1.19 -0.31
CA LEU A 3 -3.35 1.41 -0.93
C LEU A 3 -3.47 1.19 -2.44
N PHE A 4 -2.83 2.06 -3.23
CA PHE A 4 -2.79 1.95 -4.68
C PHE A 4 -1.34 1.72 -5.11
N SER A 5 -1.12 0.76 -6.02
CA SER A 5 0.20 0.45 -6.55
C SER A 5 0.88 1.66 -7.19
N SER A 6 0.10 2.53 -7.83
CA SER A 6 0.57 3.76 -8.46
C SER A 6 1.19 4.77 -7.50
N LYS A 7 0.80 4.73 -6.23
CA LYS A 7 1.29 5.62 -5.18
C LYS A 7 2.48 5.06 -4.44
N VAL A 8 2.80 3.77 -4.62
CA VAL A 8 3.88 3.10 -3.88
C VAL A 8 5.22 3.84 -4.02
N PRO A 9 5.70 4.24 -5.21
CA PRO A 9 7.01 4.89 -5.31
C PRO A 9 7.09 6.21 -4.55
N GLN A 10 6.05 7.05 -4.68
CA GLN A 10 5.99 8.35 -3.99
C GLN A 10 5.82 8.16 -2.47
N LEU A 11 4.95 7.24 -2.06
CA LEU A 11 4.70 6.91 -0.66
C LEU A 11 5.97 6.39 0.02
N THR A 12 6.70 5.50 -0.63
CA THR A 12 7.97 4.97 -0.15
C THR A 12 8.98 6.08 0.10
N HIS A 13 9.15 6.98 -0.88
CA HIS A 13 10.07 8.11 -0.75
C HIS A 13 9.71 8.99 0.45
N GLU A 14 8.44 9.42 0.56
CA GLU A 14 7.97 10.26 1.67
C GLU A 14 8.08 9.57 3.04
N ILE A 15 7.96 8.24 3.10
CA ILE A 15 8.16 7.48 4.35
C ILE A 15 9.63 7.53 4.77
N VAL A 16 10.55 7.22 3.87
CA VAL A 16 11.99 7.19 4.17
C VAL A 16 12.50 8.58 4.50
N GLU A 17 12.08 9.60 3.73
CA GLU A 17 12.38 11.01 4.00
C GLU A 17 11.90 11.42 5.39
N ALA A 18 10.65 11.12 5.76
CA ALA A 18 10.14 11.45 7.09
C ALA A 18 10.93 10.77 8.21
N LEU A 19 11.37 9.52 8.03
CA LEU A 19 12.16 8.83 9.04
C LEU A 19 13.55 9.45 9.24
N ILE A 20 14.19 9.89 8.16
CA ILE A 20 15.51 10.54 8.19
C ILE A 20 15.39 11.97 8.76
N GLU A 21 14.42 12.76 8.30
CA GLU A 21 14.21 14.14 8.76
C GLU A 21 13.86 14.25 10.24
N ASN A 22 13.17 13.25 10.79
CA ASN A 22 12.88 13.17 12.22
C ASN A 22 14.02 12.54 13.04
N GLU A 23 15.18 12.29 12.42
CA GLU A 23 16.36 11.69 13.06
C GLU A 23 16.05 10.34 13.72
N LEU A 24 15.06 9.59 13.20
CA LEU A 24 14.64 8.31 13.77
C LEU A 24 15.48 7.13 13.25
N VAL A 25 16.08 7.29 12.07
CA VAL A 25 16.95 6.31 11.43
C VAL A 25 18.15 7.02 10.80
N GLU A 26 19.30 6.34 10.81
CA GLU A 26 20.48 6.75 10.07
C GLU A 26 20.64 5.86 8.83
N VAL A 27 20.74 6.50 7.67
CA VAL A 27 20.93 5.84 6.38
C VAL A 27 22.01 6.57 5.61
N LEU A 28 23.03 5.85 5.15
CA LEU A 28 24.04 6.45 4.26
C LEU A 28 23.39 6.94 2.97
N PRO A 29 23.84 8.08 2.40
CA PRO A 29 23.28 8.62 1.15
C PRO A 29 23.25 7.61 -0.01
N ALA A 30 24.22 6.69 -0.06
CA ALA A 30 24.29 5.63 -1.06
C ALA A 30 23.22 4.53 -0.88
N ASN A 31 22.73 4.32 0.35
CA ASN A 31 21.80 3.26 0.72
C ASN A 31 20.33 3.71 0.74
N VAL A 32 20.05 5.03 0.67
CA VAL A 32 18.68 5.57 0.69
C VAL A 32 17.79 4.86 -0.34
N LYS A 33 18.29 4.64 -1.56
CA LYS A 33 17.52 3.97 -2.60
C LYS A 33 17.23 2.50 -2.29
N GLU A 34 18.15 1.79 -1.64
CA GLU A 34 17.95 0.40 -1.23
C GLU A 34 16.92 0.32 -0.09
N VAL A 35 16.97 1.23 0.89
CA VAL A 35 15.95 1.32 1.95
C VAL A 35 14.57 1.61 1.35
N GLU A 36 14.49 2.50 0.37
CA GLU A 36 13.24 2.72 -0.38
C GLU A 36 12.74 1.42 -1.03
N LEU A 37 13.60 0.65 -1.69
CA LEU A 37 13.21 -0.63 -2.31
C LEU A 37 12.73 -1.68 -1.29
N ASP A 38 13.32 -1.69 -0.10
CA ASP A 38 12.89 -2.57 1.00
C ASP A 38 11.47 -2.18 1.48
N VAL A 39 11.22 -0.89 1.72
CA VAL A 39 9.88 -0.37 2.10
C VAL A 39 8.86 -0.59 0.98
N GLU A 40 9.25 -0.36 -0.28
CA GLU A 40 8.41 -0.61 -1.45
C GLU A 40 8.02 -2.09 -1.57
N SER A 41 8.93 -3.01 -1.23
CA SER A 41 8.66 -4.45 -1.23
C SER A 41 7.57 -4.82 -0.23
N VAL A 42 7.57 -4.22 0.97
CA VAL A 42 6.49 -4.40 1.96
C VAL A 42 5.14 -3.95 1.43
N LEU A 43 5.09 -2.77 0.80
CA LEU A 43 3.85 -2.22 0.23
C LEU A 43 3.31 -3.07 -0.93
N LYS A 44 4.19 -3.58 -1.78
CA LYS A 44 3.84 -4.49 -2.87
C LYS A 44 3.32 -5.83 -2.35
N GLU A 45 3.95 -6.38 -1.32
CA GLU A 45 3.48 -7.64 -0.72
C GLU A 45 2.13 -7.46 -0.03
N TYR A 46 1.88 -6.32 0.64
CA TYR A 46 0.56 -6.00 1.16
C TYR A 46 -0.53 -6.04 0.07
N LEU A 47 -0.28 -5.39 -1.07
CA LEU A 47 -1.20 -5.38 -2.21
C LEU A 47 -1.44 -6.78 -2.77
N ARG A 48 -0.37 -7.59 -2.87
CA ARG A 48 -0.47 -8.98 -3.33
C ARG A 48 -1.32 -9.82 -2.38
N ALA A 49 -1.03 -9.76 -1.08
CA ALA A 49 -1.76 -10.50 -0.05
C ALA A 49 -3.23 -10.08 0.00
N GLU A 50 -3.54 -8.79 -0.12
CA GLU A 50 -4.92 -8.32 -0.16
C GLU A 50 -5.69 -8.88 -1.37
N ARG A 51 -5.06 -8.93 -2.54
CA ARG A 51 -5.67 -9.50 -3.76
C ARG A 51 -5.92 -10.99 -3.62
N GLN A 52 -4.94 -11.76 -3.14
CA GLN A 52 -5.10 -13.19 -2.87
C GLN A 52 -6.26 -13.45 -1.92
N LEU A 53 -6.35 -12.67 -0.86
CA LEU A 53 -7.41 -12.76 0.13
C LEU A 53 -8.80 -12.37 -0.44
N THR A 54 -8.82 -11.47 -1.43
CA THR A 54 -10.04 -11.11 -2.15
C THR A 54 -10.50 -12.21 -3.09
N GLU A 55 -9.60 -12.81 -3.87
CA GLU A 55 -9.94 -13.91 -4.78
C GLU A 55 -10.39 -15.14 -4.00
N GLU A 56 -9.69 -15.52 -2.93
CA GLU A 56 -10.11 -16.63 -2.06
C GLU A 56 -11.49 -16.39 -1.43
N ALA A 57 -11.80 -15.16 -1.04
CA ALA A 57 -13.12 -14.82 -0.52
C ALA A 57 -14.23 -14.97 -1.57
N LYS A 58 -13.95 -14.64 -2.84
CA LYS A 58 -14.89 -14.85 -3.96
C LYS A 58 -15.08 -16.34 -4.25
N ASP A 59 -14.00 -17.10 -4.32
CA ASP A 59 -14.03 -18.55 -4.57
C ASP A 59 -14.82 -19.29 -3.50
N LEU A 60 -14.62 -18.92 -2.23
CA LEU A 60 -15.38 -19.48 -1.11
C LEU A 60 -16.86 -19.09 -1.14
N ALA A 61 -17.19 -17.86 -1.53
CA ALA A 61 -18.57 -17.43 -1.68
C ALA A 61 -19.27 -18.23 -2.78
N HIS A 62 -18.62 -18.36 -3.94
CA HIS A 62 -19.11 -19.12 -5.07
C HIS A 62 -19.32 -20.60 -4.74
N THR A 63 -18.32 -21.24 -4.12
CA THR A 63 -18.39 -22.66 -3.71
C THR A 63 -19.54 -22.94 -2.74
N ARG A 64 -19.92 -21.95 -1.93
CA ARG A 64 -21.03 -22.05 -0.97
C ARG A 64 -22.38 -21.61 -1.53
N GLY A 65 -22.45 -21.23 -2.82
CA GLY A 65 -23.67 -20.72 -3.44
C GLY A 65 -24.20 -19.44 -2.78
N LEU A 66 -23.32 -18.66 -2.14
CA LEU A 66 -23.70 -17.45 -1.44
C LEU A 66 -23.77 -16.26 -2.42
N ASP A 67 -24.68 -15.33 -2.13
CA ASP A 67 -24.82 -14.10 -2.91
C ASP A 67 -23.53 -13.27 -2.91
N TYR A 68 -23.37 -12.42 -3.93
CA TYR A 68 -22.22 -11.55 -4.11
C TYR A 68 -21.97 -10.69 -2.86
N SER A 69 -22.98 -10.28 -2.09
CA SER A 69 -22.75 -9.55 -0.83
C SER A 69 -21.94 -10.32 0.24
N ALA A 70 -21.86 -11.66 0.16
CA ALA A 70 -21.21 -12.50 1.16
C ALA A 70 -19.67 -12.47 1.10
N HIS A 71 -19.06 -12.19 -0.07
CA HIS A 71 -17.60 -12.24 -0.21
C HIS A 71 -16.91 -11.21 0.70
N GLN A 72 -17.53 -10.06 0.98
CA GLN A 72 -16.94 -9.05 1.87
C GLN A 72 -16.85 -9.53 3.32
N LYS A 73 -17.88 -10.25 3.79
CA LYS A 73 -17.87 -10.87 5.13
C LYS A 73 -16.84 -11.99 5.22
N ILE A 74 -16.74 -12.83 4.19
CA ILE A 74 -15.73 -13.89 4.11
C ILE A 74 -14.33 -13.29 4.08
N LYS A 75 -14.10 -12.24 3.29
CA LYS A 75 -12.83 -11.50 3.23
C LYS A 75 -12.37 -11.05 4.62
N ARG A 76 -13.28 -10.44 5.40
CA ARG A 76 -12.99 -10.01 6.79
C ARG A 76 -12.60 -11.20 7.68
N GLN A 77 -13.36 -12.30 7.61
CA GLN A 77 -13.05 -13.50 8.40
C GLN A 77 -11.71 -14.15 8.02
N LEU A 78 -11.35 -14.17 6.74
CA LEU A 78 -10.05 -14.64 6.28
C LEU A 78 -8.92 -13.74 6.78
N ALA A 79 -9.13 -12.42 6.77
CA ALA A 79 -8.14 -11.46 7.24
C ALA A 79 -7.89 -11.59 8.74
N GLU A 80 -8.95 -11.70 9.55
CA GLU A 80 -8.85 -11.96 10.99
C GLU A 80 -8.06 -13.23 11.29
N ARG A 81 -8.35 -14.33 10.58
CA ARG A 81 -7.63 -15.60 10.74
C ARG A 81 -6.14 -15.49 10.41
N ARG A 82 -5.79 -14.66 9.43
CA ARG A 82 -4.41 -14.41 9.00
C ARG A 82 -3.73 -13.27 9.77
N LYS A 83 -4.44 -12.62 10.70
CA LYS A 83 -4.00 -11.38 11.36
C LYS A 83 -3.58 -10.30 10.35
N PHE A 84 -4.26 -10.25 9.21
CA PHE A 84 -4.00 -9.31 8.13
C PHE A 84 -4.83 -8.03 8.34
N GLY A 85 -4.18 -6.86 8.32
CA GLY A 85 -4.86 -5.57 8.51
C GLY A 85 -5.64 -5.13 7.28
N LEU A 86 -6.96 -5.01 7.40
CA LEU A 86 -7.84 -4.45 6.37
C LEU A 86 -8.49 -3.16 6.83
N TYR A 87 -8.92 -2.33 5.87
CA TYR A 87 -9.73 -1.13 6.11
C TYR A 87 -9.07 -0.17 7.11
N GLU A 88 -9.61 -0.03 8.32
CA GLU A 88 -9.11 0.88 9.36
C GLU A 88 -7.80 0.37 9.98
N ASP A 89 -7.61 -0.96 10.04
CA ASP A 89 -6.41 -1.59 10.61
C ASP A 89 -5.24 -1.64 9.61
N SER A 90 -5.49 -1.30 8.33
CA SER A 90 -4.50 -1.40 7.26
C SER A 90 -3.23 -0.57 7.55
N ILE A 91 -3.39 0.65 8.05
CA ILE A 91 -2.25 1.54 8.35
C ILE A 91 -1.36 0.95 9.43
N GLY A 92 -1.97 0.51 10.54
CA GLY A 92 -1.21 -0.04 11.66
C GLY A 92 -0.47 -1.31 11.26
N TYR A 93 -1.13 -2.18 10.49
CA TYR A 93 -0.53 -3.38 9.94
C TYR A 93 0.67 -3.05 9.04
N ILE A 94 0.49 -2.19 8.03
CA ILE A 94 1.56 -1.81 7.09
C ILE A 94 2.72 -1.15 7.82
N ALA A 95 2.43 -0.19 8.73
CA ALA A 95 3.47 0.49 9.49
C ALA A 95 4.31 -0.50 10.31
N ASN A 96 3.67 -1.49 10.94
CA ASN A 96 4.40 -2.53 11.67
C ASN A 96 5.28 -3.37 10.74
N GLN A 97 4.79 -3.76 9.56
CA GLN A 97 5.62 -4.51 8.60
C GLN A 97 6.81 -3.70 8.08
N ILE A 98 6.64 -2.38 7.91
CA ILE A 98 7.74 -1.49 7.54
C ILE A 98 8.76 -1.42 8.67
N ILE A 99 8.34 -1.20 9.90
CA ILE A 99 9.23 -1.15 11.08
C ILE A 99 10.03 -2.46 11.21
N GLU A 100 9.35 -3.60 11.13
CA GLU A 100 9.99 -4.91 11.14
C GLU A 100 11.02 -5.04 10.01
N THR A 101 10.71 -4.58 8.80
CA THR A 101 11.64 -4.62 7.67
C THR A 101 12.87 -3.74 7.90
N LEU A 102 12.67 -2.54 8.46
CA LEU A 102 13.76 -1.63 8.79
C LEU A 102 14.69 -2.20 9.87
N LEU A 103 14.16 -2.91 10.86
CA LEU A 103 14.94 -3.56 11.91
C LEU A 103 15.81 -4.71 11.41
N HIS A 104 15.48 -5.29 10.25
CA HIS A 104 16.19 -6.45 9.70
C HIS A 104 17.02 -6.13 8.45
N THR A 105 16.76 -4.99 7.78
CA THR A 105 17.53 -4.61 6.60
C THR A 105 18.94 -4.19 6.98
N ARG A 106 19.90 -4.55 6.14
CA ARG A 106 21.31 -4.14 6.26
C ARG A 106 21.58 -2.72 5.72
N HIS A 107 20.59 -2.10 5.09
CA HIS A 107 20.76 -0.81 4.42
C HIS A 107 20.53 0.38 5.36
N VAL A 108 20.00 0.12 6.56
CA VAL A 108 19.89 1.07 7.67
C VAL A 108 21.10 0.88 8.59
N GLU A 109 21.79 1.96 8.90
CA GLU A 109 22.99 1.91 9.75
C GLU A 109 22.59 1.82 11.23
N GLU A 110 21.65 2.66 11.65
CA GLU A 110 21.17 2.72 13.03
C GLU A 110 19.71 3.15 13.09
N ILE A 111 18.98 2.65 14.09
CA ILE A 111 17.60 3.03 14.40
C ILE A 111 17.60 3.64 15.80
N PHE A 112 17.32 4.94 15.87
CA PHE A 112 17.26 5.71 17.13
C PHE A 112 15.85 5.77 17.71
N GLY A 113 14.83 5.74 16.85
CA GLY A 113 13.43 5.84 17.26
C GLY A 113 12.89 4.56 17.89
N GLU A 114 12.07 4.69 18.93
CA GLU A 114 11.26 3.58 19.42
C GLU A 114 10.14 3.25 18.41
N ASP A 115 9.57 2.05 18.49
CA ASP A 115 8.41 1.61 17.70
C ASP A 115 7.28 2.66 17.63
N ARG A 116 7.03 3.35 18.75
CA ARG A 116 5.99 4.38 18.82
C ARG A 116 6.32 5.57 17.93
N ASP A 117 7.58 6.00 17.92
CA ASP A 117 8.04 7.18 17.21
C ASP A 117 8.15 6.90 15.72
N LEU A 118 8.68 5.73 15.35
CA LEU A 118 8.65 5.22 13.97
C LEU A 118 7.21 5.14 13.43
N ARG A 119 6.28 4.58 14.22
CA ARG A 119 4.86 4.52 13.84
C ARG A 119 4.24 5.91 13.72
N ALA A 120 4.61 6.85 14.59
CA ALA A 120 4.14 8.23 14.54
C ALA A 120 4.62 8.99 13.29
N ALA A 121 5.81 8.68 12.77
CA ALA A 121 6.31 9.21 11.50
C ALA A 121 5.66 8.55 10.28
N ILE A 122 5.52 7.22 10.27
CA ILE A 122 5.01 6.45 9.11
C ILE A 122 3.50 6.62 8.90
N ALA A 123 2.70 6.53 9.98
CA ALA A 123 1.24 6.45 9.87
C ALA A 123 0.57 7.69 9.22
N PRO A 124 1.00 8.94 9.49
CA PRO A 124 0.47 10.12 8.81
C PRO A 124 0.71 10.11 7.30
N VAL A 125 1.87 9.62 6.85
CA VAL A 125 2.21 9.52 5.42
C VAL A 125 1.30 8.47 4.76
N LEU A 126 1.18 7.27 5.35
CA LEU A 126 0.24 6.24 4.89
C LEU A 126 -1.20 6.78 4.80
N ARG A 127 -1.67 7.47 5.84
CA ARG A 127 -3.02 8.07 5.85
C ARG A 127 -3.24 9.03 4.70
N ARG A 128 -2.29 9.94 4.46
CA ARG A 128 -2.35 10.94 3.39
C ARG A 128 -2.51 10.29 2.02
N HIS A 129 -1.71 9.27 1.71
CA HIS A 129 -1.75 8.58 0.42
C HIS A 129 -2.93 7.61 0.27
N MET A 130 -3.37 6.98 1.36
CA MET A 130 -4.49 6.02 1.33
C MET A 130 -5.88 6.64 1.49
N SER A 131 -5.95 7.96 1.75
CA SER A 131 -7.19 8.74 1.85
C SER A 131 -7.43 9.67 0.65
N ASN A 132 -6.40 9.95 -0.16
CA ASN A 132 -6.48 10.96 -1.21
C ASN A 132 -7.03 10.44 -2.56
N GLN A 133 -8.16 11.05 -2.94
CA GLN A 133 -8.76 11.22 -4.28
C GLN A 133 -9.48 10.03 -4.95
N ASP A 134 -10.66 9.71 -4.42
CA ASP A 134 -11.66 8.81 -5.02
C ASP A 134 -12.17 9.26 -6.42
N ALA A 135 -12.10 10.55 -6.78
CA ALA A 135 -12.79 11.06 -7.98
C ALA A 135 -12.04 10.81 -9.30
N ILE A 136 -10.74 11.13 -9.36
CA ILE A 136 -9.92 10.84 -10.56
C ILE A 136 -9.69 9.32 -10.65
N ASP A 137 -9.46 8.67 -9.51
CA ASP A 137 -9.28 7.22 -9.45
C ASP A 137 -10.51 6.45 -9.95
N ALA A 138 -11.72 6.84 -9.53
CA ALA A 138 -12.96 6.25 -10.04
C ALA A 138 -13.09 6.42 -11.56
N GLU A 139 -12.61 7.51 -12.13
CA GLU A 139 -12.62 7.74 -13.57
C GLU A 139 -11.57 6.87 -14.29
N VAL A 140 -10.35 6.76 -13.76
CA VAL A 140 -9.34 5.81 -14.27
C VAL A 140 -9.91 4.38 -14.28
N ARG A 141 -10.55 3.96 -13.19
CA ARG A 141 -11.16 2.62 -13.07
C ARG A 141 -12.26 2.37 -14.10
N LYS A 142 -13.07 3.38 -14.44
CA LYS A 142 -14.07 3.24 -15.53
C LYS A 142 -13.39 2.93 -16.86
N HIS A 143 -12.22 3.49 -17.11
CA HIS A 143 -11.45 3.30 -18.34
C HIS A 143 -10.71 1.96 -18.40
N ILE A 144 -10.27 1.41 -17.28
CA ILE A 144 -9.48 0.15 -17.22
C ILE A 144 -10.23 -1.04 -16.58
N LYS A 145 -11.56 -0.97 -16.50
CA LYS A 145 -12.41 -2.00 -15.86
C LYS A 145 -12.26 -3.41 -16.42
N ASN A 146 -11.70 -3.54 -17.62
CA ASN A 146 -11.45 -4.80 -18.33
C ASN A 146 -10.12 -5.46 -17.93
N LEU A 147 -9.26 -4.76 -17.18
CA LEU A 147 -7.98 -5.27 -16.73
C LEU A 147 -8.10 -5.75 -15.28
N GLN A 148 -7.46 -6.87 -14.98
CA GLN A 148 -7.44 -7.41 -13.62
C GLN A 148 -6.59 -6.49 -12.72
N GLU A 149 -7.23 -5.95 -11.68
CA GLU A 149 -6.58 -4.98 -10.79
C GLU A 149 -5.28 -5.54 -10.23
N GLY A 150 -4.19 -4.83 -10.53
CA GLY A 150 -2.88 -5.13 -10.01
C GLY A 150 -2.01 -6.10 -10.80
N THR A 151 -2.43 -6.52 -11.98
CA THR A 151 -1.44 -7.04 -12.94
C THR A 151 -0.48 -5.93 -13.35
N GLN A 152 0.73 -6.28 -13.79
CA GLN A 152 1.68 -5.30 -14.33
C GLN A 152 1.06 -4.49 -15.48
N GLU A 153 0.23 -5.14 -16.30
CA GLU A 153 -0.55 -4.49 -17.35
C GLU A 153 -1.56 -3.48 -16.81
N TRP A 154 -2.28 -3.83 -15.75
CA TRP A 154 -3.20 -2.91 -15.08
C TRP A 154 -2.46 -1.70 -14.50
N GLU A 155 -1.28 -1.89 -13.89
CA GLU A 155 -0.48 -0.81 -13.31
C GLU A 155 0.05 0.16 -14.38
N ILE A 156 0.55 -0.36 -15.50
CA ILE A 156 0.98 0.46 -16.65
C ILE A 156 -0.20 1.27 -17.19
N ARG A 157 -1.34 0.62 -17.40
CA ARG A 157 -2.54 1.26 -17.97
C ARG A 157 -3.18 2.26 -17.02
N TYR A 158 -3.13 1.96 -15.72
CA TYR A 158 -3.54 2.86 -14.67
C TYR A 158 -2.73 4.15 -14.73
N GLN A 159 -1.39 4.07 -14.73
CA GLN A 159 -0.54 5.28 -14.77
C GLN A 159 -0.75 6.10 -16.04
N GLN A 160 -0.80 5.46 -17.21
CA GLN A 160 -1.08 6.15 -18.47
C GLN A 160 -2.41 6.90 -18.47
N THR A 161 -3.44 6.30 -17.87
CA THR A 161 -4.79 6.89 -17.81
C THR A 161 -4.86 7.99 -16.75
N LEU A 162 -4.20 7.80 -15.62
CA LEU A 162 -4.09 8.79 -14.55
C LEU A 162 -3.40 10.06 -15.08
N ASP A 163 -2.24 9.91 -15.73
CA ASP A 163 -1.48 11.03 -16.30
C ASP A 163 -2.30 11.78 -17.36
N ARG A 164 -3.05 11.04 -18.18
CA ARG A 164 -3.94 11.62 -19.18
C ARG A 164 -5.05 12.45 -18.55
N LEU A 165 -5.68 11.94 -17.49
CA LEU A 165 -6.79 12.62 -16.81
C LEU A 165 -6.30 13.83 -16.00
N ARG A 166 -5.12 13.77 -15.39
CA ARG A 166 -4.48 14.92 -14.73
C ARG A 166 -4.18 16.04 -15.71
N ARG A 167 -3.58 15.72 -16.87
CA ARG A 167 -3.36 16.68 -17.95
C ARG A 167 -4.64 17.32 -18.48
N LEU A 168 -5.72 16.55 -18.59
CA LEU A 168 -7.03 17.06 -19.03
C LEU A 168 -7.69 18.01 -18.01
N ARG A 169 -7.40 17.85 -16.72
CA ARG A 169 -7.93 18.68 -15.64
C ARG A 169 -7.05 19.90 -15.31
N GLY A 170 -5.87 20.01 -15.92
CA GLY A 170 -4.96 21.15 -15.71
C GLY A 170 -4.27 21.15 -14.35
N GLU A 171 -4.22 20.00 -13.66
CA GLU A 171 -3.45 19.81 -12.43
C GLU A 171 -2.06 19.30 -12.85
N GLU A 172 -1.08 20.21 -12.93
CA GLU A 172 0.36 19.88 -13.05
C GLU A 172 0.94 19.44 -11.70
#